data_AF-A0A356KL35-F1
#
_entry.id   AF-A0A356KL35-F1
#
_cell.length_a   1.000
_cell.length_b   1.000
_cell.length_c   1.000
_cell.angle_alpha   90.00
_cell.angle_beta   90.00
_cell.angle_gamma   90.00
#
_symmetry.space_group_name_H-M   'P 1'
#
loop_
_entity.id
_entity.type
_entity.pdbx_description
1 polymer ?
#
loop_
_entity_poly.entity_id
_entity_poly.type
_entity_poly.pdbx_seq_one_letter_code
_entity_poly.pdbx_strand_id
1 'polypeptide(L)' 'EEEVALKLSAPAVNPADHKARFRREARIGSLLGARSSGYVRALDWGEHGRLLYMVMDLVE' A
#
# COMPACT_ATOMS: atom_id res chain seq x y z
N GLU A 1 -12.69 17.33 -1.69
CA GLU A 1 -11.47 16.57 -1.34
C GLU A 1 -11.86 15.11 -1.28
N GLU A 2 -11.00 14.19 -1.71
CA GLU A 2 -11.26 12.75 -1.69
C GLU A 2 -10.58 12.15 -0.46
N GLU A 3 -11.32 11.41 0.36
CA GLU A 3 -10.79 10.74 1.54
C GLU A 3 -10.17 9.39 1.16
N VAL A 4 -9.03 9.08 1.75
CA VAL A 4 -8.25 7.87 1.44
C VAL A 4 -7.75 7.21 2.71
N ALA A 5 -7.55 5.90 2.66
CA ALA A 5 -6.85 5.17 3.71
C ALA A 5 -5.34 5.24 3.49
N LEU A 6 -4.57 5.54 4.54
CA LEU A 6 -3.11 5.57 4.51
C LEU A 6 -2.52 4.47 5.40
N LYS A 7 -1.85 3.49 4.79
CA LYS A 7 -1.07 2.48 5.51
C LYS A 7 0.38 2.92 5.62
N LEU A 8 0.88 3.05 6.84
CA LEU A 8 2.28 3.35 7.14
C LEU A 8 2.97 2.12 7.71
N SER A 9 4.22 1.90 7.30
CA SER A 9 5.01 0.77 7.79
C SER A 9 6.48 1.17 8.00
N ALA A 10 7.00 0.90 9.19
CA ALA A 10 8.41 1.03 9.50
C ALA A 10 9.05 -0.38 9.52
N PRO A 11 10.08 -0.66 8.71
CA PRO A 11 10.78 -1.94 8.78
C PRO A 11 11.54 -2.06 10.12
N ALA A 12 11.28 -3.11 10.89
CA ALA A 12 11.99 -3.40 12.13
C ALA A 12 13.22 -4.32 11.92
N VAL A 13 13.10 -5.33 11.05
CA VAL A 13 14.15 -6.30 10.72
C VAL A 13 14.13 -6.60 9.22
N ASN A 14 15.31 -6.76 8.61
CA ASN A 14 15.49 -6.99 7.17
C ASN A 14 14.74 -5.98 6.26
N PRO A 15 15.20 -4.70 6.23
CA PRO A 15 14.49 -3.63 5.50
C PRO A 15 14.30 -3.89 4.02
N ALA A 16 15.24 -4.60 3.39
CA ALA A 16 15.19 -4.91 1.95
C ALA A 16 14.04 -5.88 1.62
N ASP A 17 13.93 -6.99 2.37
CA ASP A 17 12.83 -7.94 2.18
C ASP A 17 11.47 -7.32 2.53
N HIS A 18 11.40 -6.59 3.64
CA HIS A 18 10.18 -5.89 4.06
C HIS A 18 9.68 -4.93 2.97
N LYS A 19 10.59 -4.14 2.40
CA LYS A 19 10.31 -3.23 1.29
C LYS A 19 9.88 -3.96 0.01
N ALA A 20 10.53 -5.07 -0.32
CA ALA A 20 10.16 -5.89 -1.48
C ALA A 20 8.74 -6.46 -1.33
N ARG A 21 8.41 -6.99 -0.15
CA ARG A 21 7.08 -7.51 0.18
C ARG A 21 6.02 -6.41 0.16
N PHE A 22 6.30 -5.26 0.76
CA PHE A 22 5.39 -4.12 0.76
C PHE A 22 5.07 -3.64 -0.66
N ARG A 23 6.09 -3.48 -1.52
CA ARG A 23 5.91 -3.14 -2.93
C ARG A 23 5.13 -4.21 -3.70
N ARG A 24 5.32 -5.49 -3.37
CA ARG A 24 4.55 -6.59 -3.98
C ARG A 24 3.08 -6.51 -3.58
N GLU A 25 2.77 -6.27 -2.31
CA GLU A 25 1.39 -6.06 -1.84
C GLU A 25 0.72 -4.89 -2.55
N ALA A 26 1.41 -3.75 -2.65
CA ALA A 26 0.88 -2.56 -3.30
C ALA A 26 0.50 -2.83 -4.77
N ARG A 27 1.40 -3.50 -5.52
CA ARG A 27 1.15 -3.88 -6.92
C ARG A 27 -0.02 -4.85 -7.06
N ILE A 28 -0.11 -5.86 -6.19
CA ILE A 28 -1.22 -6.81 -6.21
C ILE A 28 -2.54 -6.10 -5.90
N GLY A 29 -2.57 -5.26 -4.86
CA GLY A 29 -3.77 -4.48 -4.48
C GLY A 29 -4.21 -3.52 -5.59
N SER A 30 -3.26 -2.85 -6.25
CA SER A 30 -3.55 -1.97 -7.39
C SER A 30 -4.21 -2.73 -8.56
N LEU A 31 -3.71 -3.93 -8.88
CA LEU A 31 -4.25 -4.77 -9.97
C LEU A 31 -5.59 -5.43 -9.62
N LEU A 32 -5.74 -5.94 -8.39
CA LEU A 32 -6.95 -6.63 -7.97
C LEU A 32 -8.10 -5.66 -7.71
N GLY A 33 -7.85 -4.56 -6.99
CA GLY A 33 -8.88 -3.55 -6.71
C GLY A 33 -9.37 -2.81 -7.96
N ALA A 34 -8.58 -2.77 -9.03
CA ALA A 34 -9.03 -2.25 -10.32
C ALA A 34 -9.99 -3.20 -11.07
N ARG A 35 -10.09 -4.48 -10.67
CA ARG A 35 -10.83 -5.52 -11.40
C ARG A 35 -11.96 -6.17 -10.60
N SER A 36 -12.01 -5.97 -9.29
CA SER A 36 -13.00 -6.60 -8.42
C SER A 36 -13.30 -5.72 -7.22
N SER A 37 -14.59 -5.58 -6.90
CA SER A 37 -15.09 -4.83 -5.73
C SER A 37 -14.83 -5.53 -4.38
N GLY A 38 -14.29 -6.76 -4.39
CA GLY A 38 -13.95 -7.50 -3.17
C GLY A 38 -12.55 -7.22 -2.62
N TYR A 39 -11.78 -6.35 -3.27
CA TYR A 39 -10.42 -6.01 -2.86
C TYR A 39 -10.24 -4.50 -2.79
N VAL A 40 -9.55 -4.03 -1.74
CA VAL A 40 -9.16 -2.63 -1.62
C VAL A 40 -8.09 -2.31 -2.67
N ARG A 41 -8.30 -1.24 -3.44
CA ARG A 41 -7.35 -0.78 -4.44
C ARG A 41 -6.24 0.03 -3.79
N ALA A 42 -4.99 -0.27 -4.15
CA ALA A 42 -3.87 0.62 -3.89
C ALA A 42 -3.78 1.67 -5.00
N LEU A 43 -3.78 2.95 -4.62
CA LEU A 43 -3.77 4.12 -5.49
C LEU A 43 -2.35 4.63 -5.73
N ASP A 44 -1.53 4.67 -4.68
CA ASP A 44 -0.11 5.05 -4.73
C ASP A 44 0.68 4.35 -3.61
N TRP A 45 1.99 4.20 -3.77
CA TRP A 45 2.88 3.67 -2.73
C TRP A 45 4.32 4.13 -2.92
N GLY A 46 5.02 4.28 -1.81
CA GLY A 46 6.40 4.74 -1.86
C GLY A 46 7.08 4.77 -0.50
N GLU A 47 8.04 5.67 -0.38
CA GLU A 47 8.91 5.83 0.77
C GLU A 47 8.87 7.28 1.24
N HIS A 48 8.79 7.47 2.56
CA HIS A 48 8.89 8.77 3.19
C HIS A 48 9.79 8.67 4.43
N GLY A 49 11.05 9.10 4.29
CA GLY A 49 12.07 8.91 5.31
C GLY A 49 12.33 7.43 5.59
N ARG A 50 12.04 6.97 6.81
CA ARG A 50 12.17 5.55 7.22
C ARG A 50 10.88 4.75 7.06
N LEU A 51 9.81 5.38 6.59
CA LEU A 51 8.50 4.77 6.43
C LEU A 51 8.25 4.38 4.99
N LEU A 52 7.51 3.29 4.82
CA LEU A 52 6.81 2.94 3.60
C LEU A 52 5.37 3.43 3.73
N TYR A 53 4.81 3.95 2.64
CA TYR A 53 3.42 4.38 2.60
C TYR A 53 2.67 3.68 1.48
N MET A 54 1.38 3.43 1.67
CA MET A 54 0.43 3.00 0.64
C MET A 54 -0.87 3.78 0.82
N VAL A 55 -1.27 4.48 -0.24
CA VAL A 55 -2.57 5.17 -0.36
C VAL A 55 -3.55 4.19 -0.95
N MET A 56 -4.73 4.09 -0.36
CA MET A 56 -5.74 3.09 -0.70
C MET A 56 -7.13 3.71 -0.69
N ASP A 57 -8.07 3.06 -1.38
CA ASP A 57 -9.49 3.38 -1.23
C ASP A 57 -9.88 3.29 0.26
N LEU A 58 -10.59 4.31 0.74
CA LEU A 58 -11.27 4.24 2.03
C LEU A 58 -12.60 3.53 1.83
N VAL A 59 -12.80 2.43 2.54
CA VAL A 59 -14.04 1.64 2.56
C VAL A 59 -14.77 1.85 3.88
N GLU A 60 -16.09 2.04 3.80
CA GLU A 60 -17.00 2.14 4.95
C GLU A 60 -17.32 0.79 5.60
#